data_AF-A0A0C3HEE5-F1
#
_entry.id   AF-A0A0C3HEE5-F1
#
_cell.length_a   1.000
_cell.length_b   1.000
_cell.length_c   1.000
_cell.angle_alpha   90.00
_cell.angle_beta   90.00
_cell.angle_gamma   90.00
#
_symmetry.space_group_name_H-M   'P 1'
#
loop_
_entity.id
_entity.type
_entity.pdbx_description
1 polymer ?
#
loop_
_entity_poly.entity_id
_entity_poly.type
_entity_poly.pdbx_seq_one_letter_code
_entity_poly.pdbx_strand_id
1 'polypeptide(L)'
;MLSLRNTLSAFALSWIATQPVLAINGPNGNSINIPGTPASAVGTTTLLTPPSNMTIKHITIGHGIQNFTCASPSATPVAIGALANLYDVTSFALANETGLAGIPPIAAFQPVDFASNSSLTIAGFGTFPRIGNHFFTSAGVPTFAFPTLNELLSGKSLATINAPAGSNPGPAGTGATTWLDLGDKGGSIGLSGVYRILTAGGLPFKTCQGQNSTISVPYAASYWFLDLTDTSNTLAAGAASPSASASPAVHTNIAPRFHAANIFVVALVTFGLNAWLM
;
A
#
# COMPACT_ATOMS: atom_id res chain seq x y z
N MET A 1 70.42 -20.38 11.53
CA MET A 1 69.59 -19.50 10.70
C MET A 1 68.13 -19.77 11.04
N LEU A 2 67.54 -18.94 11.90
CA LEU A 2 66.15 -19.06 12.35
C LEU A 2 65.27 -18.22 11.41
N SER A 3 64.40 -18.86 10.63
CA SER A 3 63.47 -18.16 9.71
C SER A 3 62.18 -17.84 10.47
N LEU A 4 62.00 -16.57 10.86
CA LEU A 4 60.72 -16.07 11.34
C LEU A 4 59.76 -15.91 10.14
N ARG A 5 58.70 -16.72 10.11
CA ARG A 5 57.56 -16.50 9.21
C ARG A 5 56.59 -15.51 9.87
N ASN A 6 56.51 -14.32 9.29
CA ASN A 6 55.60 -13.25 9.69
C ASN A 6 54.20 -13.58 9.16
N THR A 7 53.24 -13.87 10.04
CA THR A 7 51.82 -14.00 9.68
C THR A 7 51.16 -12.62 9.78
N LEU A 8 50.88 -12.00 8.63
CA LEU A 8 50.03 -10.81 8.54
C LEU A 8 48.56 -11.24 8.60
N SER A 9 47.91 -11.02 9.75
CA SER A 9 46.45 -11.07 9.85
C SER A 9 45.85 -9.84 9.19
N ALA A 10 45.18 -10.01 8.06
CA ALA A 10 44.38 -8.97 7.44
C ALA A 10 43.08 -8.78 8.24
N PHE A 11 42.99 -7.71 9.03
CA PHE A 11 41.71 -7.21 9.53
C PHE A 11 40.96 -6.60 8.36
N ALA A 12 40.00 -7.33 7.80
CA ALA A 12 39.05 -6.77 6.84
C ALA A 12 38.14 -5.79 7.60
N LEU A 13 38.40 -4.49 7.46
CA LEU A 13 37.44 -3.45 7.80
C LEU A 13 36.26 -3.58 6.83
N SER A 14 35.19 -4.25 7.27
CA SER A 14 33.93 -4.25 6.55
C SER A 14 33.34 -2.84 6.60
N TRP A 15 33.43 -2.11 5.49
CA TRP A 15 32.64 -0.90 5.29
C TRP A 15 31.17 -1.30 5.26
N ILE A 16 30.42 -0.98 6.33
CA ILE A 16 28.96 -1.05 6.29
C ILE A 16 28.52 0.13 5.43
N ALA A 17 28.45 -0.07 4.11
CA ALA A 17 27.73 0.86 3.25
C ALA A 17 26.27 0.82 3.68
N THR A 18 25.76 1.92 4.25
CA THR A 18 24.34 2.12 4.50
C THR A 18 23.63 1.98 3.16
N GLN A 19 22.95 0.86 2.98
CA GLN A 19 22.16 0.64 1.77
C GLN A 19 21.12 1.76 1.70
N PRO A 20 20.92 2.40 0.54
CA PRO A 20 19.88 3.41 0.42
C PRO A 20 18.55 2.76 0.78
N VAL A 21 17.68 3.42 1.53
CA VAL A 21 16.33 2.92 1.79
C VAL A 21 15.44 3.45 0.67
N LEU A 22 14.46 2.67 0.24
CA LEU A 22 13.51 3.13 -0.78
C LEU A 22 12.61 4.23 -0.18
N ALA A 23 12.96 5.49 -0.43
CA ALA A 23 12.18 6.65 -0.04
C ALA A 23 11.13 6.99 -1.10
N ILE A 24 9.89 7.23 -0.68
CA ILE A 24 8.78 7.61 -1.56
C ILE A 24 8.27 8.99 -1.14
N ASN A 25 8.04 9.85 -2.13
CA ASN A 25 7.47 11.17 -1.90
C ASN A 25 6.03 11.05 -1.39
N GLY A 26 5.75 11.69 -0.26
CA GLY A 26 4.43 11.86 0.31
C GLY A 26 3.70 13.10 -0.26
N PRO A 27 2.42 13.28 0.08
CA PRO A 27 1.55 14.31 -0.51
C PRO A 27 2.03 15.76 -0.33
N ASN A 28 2.79 16.04 0.74
CA ASN A 28 3.22 17.39 1.12
C ASN A 28 4.74 17.61 0.98
N GLY A 29 5.43 16.79 0.18
CA GLY A 29 6.90 16.85 0.02
C GLY A 29 7.70 16.15 1.13
N ASN A 30 7.03 15.62 2.16
CA ASN A 30 7.67 14.72 3.12
C ASN A 30 7.97 13.38 2.44
N SER A 31 9.14 12.79 2.67
CA SER A 31 9.44 11.43 2.21
C SER A 31 9.17 10.40 3.30
N ILE A 32 8.69 9.22 2.93
CA ILE A 32 8.54 8.07 3.82
C ILE A 32 9.34 6.89 3.26
N ASN A 33 10.06 6.15 4.11
CA ASN A 33 10.92 5.06 3.65
C ASN A 33 10.23 3.69 3.78
N ILE A 34 10.41 2.82 2.78
CA ILE A 34 10.03 1.42 2.88
C ILE A 34 10.99 0.73 3.85
N PRO A 35 10.52 0.21 5.01
CA PRO A 35 11.41 -0.41 5.98
C PRO A 35 12.05 -1.67 5.40
N GLY A 36 13.34 -1.89 5.66
CA GLY A 36 14.00 -3.17 5.40
C GLY A 36 14.37 -3.48 3.94
N THR A 37 14.15 -2.58 2.99
CA THR A 37 14.69 -2.72 1.62
C THR A 37 15.92 -1.83 1.41
N PRO A 38 17.08 -2.42 1.04
CA PRO A 38 18.04 -1.73 0.19
C PRO A 38 17.33 -1.29 -1.10
N ALA A 39 17.29 0.00 -1.41
CA ALA A 39 17.07 0.50 -2.76
C ALA A 39 18.25 0.01 -3.62
N SER A 40 17.97 -0.40 -4.86
CA SER A 40 19.06 -0.78 -5.78
C SER A 40 18.69 -0.56 -7.23
N ALA A 41 19.73 -0.20 -7.99
CA ALA A 41 19.73 -0.16 -9.44
C ALA A 41 19.51 -1.57 -10.04
N VAL A 42 19.00 -1.60 -11.27
CA VAL A 42 18.67 -2.77 -12.09
C VAL A 42 19.61 -3.96 -11.84
N GLY A 43 19.08 -5.09 -11.36
CA GLY A 43 19.80 -6.37 -11.25
C GLY A 43 19.84 -7.03 -9.87
N THR A 44 19.19 -6.48 -8.83
CA THR A 44 19.04 -7.15 -7.52
C THR A 44 17.56 -7.40 -7.18
N THR A 45 17.29 -8.42 -6.36
CA THR A 45 15.96 -8.85 -5.89
C THR A 45 15.32 -7.83 -4.93
N THR A 46 14.96 -6.66 -5.44
CA THR A 46 14.43 -5.53 -4.65
C THR A 46 13.13 -5.00 -5.27
N LEU A 47 12.33 -4.28 -4.48
CA LEU A 47 11.17 -3.54 -5.02
C LEU A 47 11.68 -2.40 -5.90
N LEU A 48 10.98 -2.10 -6.99
CA LEU A 48 11.36 -1.01 -7.87
C LEU A 48 11.16 0.32 -7.16
N THR A 49 12.06 1.27 -7.38
CA THR A 49 11.82 2.66 -6.97
C THR A 49 10.66 3.23 -7.80
N PRO A 50 9.65 3.86 -7.17
CA PRO A 50 8.57 4.44 -7.94
C PRO A 50 9.11 5.57 -8.82
N PRO A 51 8.56 5.77 -10.03
CA PRO A 51 8.89 6.92 -10.86
C PRO A 51 8.82 8.23 -10.07
N SER A 52 9.70 9.19 -10.35
CA SER A 52 9.79 10.46 -9.63
C SER A 52 8.52 11.33 -9.72
N ASN A 53 7.66 11.05 -10.69
CA ASN A 53 6.35 11.65 -10.89
C ASN A 53 5.20 10.87 -10.20
N MET A 54 5.51 9.99 -9.26
CA MET A 54 4.52 9.32 -8.42
C MET A 54 4.70 9.69 -6.94
N THR A 55 3.58 9.84 -6.25
CA THR A 55 3.52 10.16 -4.82
C THR A 55 2.58 9.22 -4.09
N ILE A 56 2.84 8.98 -2.81
CA ILE A 56 1.90 8.27 -1.92
C ILE A 56 0.59 9.04 -1.87
N LYS A 57 -0.51 8.33 -2.13
CA LYS A 57 -1.87 8.83 -1.97
C LYS A 57 -2.54 8.26 -0.73
N HIS A 58 -2.40 6.96 -0.51
CA HIS A 58 -2.93 6.26 0.66
C HIS A 58 -1.93 5.24 1.19
N ILE A 59 -1.85 5.11 2.51
CA ILE A 59 -1.21 3.96 3.17
C ILE A 59 -2.29 3.25 3.95
N THR A 60 -2.47 1.96 3.69
CA THR A 60 -3.48 1.15 4.38
C THR A 60 -2.89 -0.09 5.01
N ILE A 61 -3.62 -0.65 5.97
CA ILE A 61 -3.45 -2.03 6.41
C ILE A 61 -4.51 -2.86 5.69
N GLY A 62 -4.07 -3.83 4.89
CA GLY A 62 -4.95 -4.87 4.41
C GLY A 62 -4.96 -6.01 5.43
N HIS A 63 -6.13 -6.37 5.92
CA HIS A 63 -6.33 -7.48 6.86
C HIS A 63 -7.37 -8.44 6.29
N GLY A 64 -6.98 -9.70 6.14
CA GLY A 64 -7.71 -10.61 5.27
C GLY A 64 -7.17 -12.04 5.24
N ILE A 65 -7.47 -12.73 4.14
CA ILE A 65 -7.08 -14.11 3.87
C ILE A 65 -6.44 -14.27 2.49
N GLN A 66 -5.50 -15.20 2.40
CA GLN A 66 -4.97 -15.74 1.15
C GLN A 66 -5.66 -17.09 0.89
N ASN A 67 -6.20 -17.27 -0.30
CA ASN A 67 -6.96 -18.47 -0.68
C ASN A 67 -6.16 -19.37 -1.61
N PHE A 68 -6.19 -20.67 -1.34
CA PHE A 68 -5.49 -21.70 -2.09
C PHE A 68 -6.38 -22.90 -2.37
N THR A 69 -6.08 -23.64 -3.43
CA THR A 69 -6.69 -24.94 -3.74
C THR A 69 -5.70 -26.08 -3.64
N CYS A 70 -6.22 -27.26 -3.31
CA CYS A 70 -5.47 -28.49 -3.14
C CYS A 70 -5.98 -29.58 -4.08
N ALA A 71 -5.10 -30.09 -4.94
CA ALA A 71 -5.44 -31.17 -5.87
C ALA A 71 -5.40 -32.56 -5.21
N SER A 72 -4.51 -32.76 -4.23
CA SER A 72 -4.38 -33.99 -3.44
C SER A 72 -3.61 -33.70 -2.14
N PRO A 73 -3.62 -34.59 -1.13
CA PRO A 73 -2.92 -34.35 0.14
C PRO A 73 -1.41 -34.11 0.01
N SER A 74 -0.75 -34.70 -0.99
CA SER A 74 0.70 -34.51 -1.22
C SER A 74 1.02 -33.30 -2.11
N ALA A 75 0.02 -32.63 -2.69
CA ALA A 75 0.23 -31.49 -3.57
C ALA A 75 0.65 -30.23 -2.79
N THR A 76 1.37 -29.35 -3.48
CA THR A 76 1.61 -27.97 -3.02
C THR A 76 0.33 -27.14 -3.26
N PRO A 77 -0.18 -26.38 -2.28
CA PRO A 77 -1.33 -25.51 -2.48
C PRO A 77 -1.08 -24.47 -3.57
N VAL A 78 -2.08 -24.27 -4.44
CA VAL A 78 -2.02 -23.30 -5.54
C VAL A 78 -2.84 -22.07 -5.18
N ALA A 79 -2.25 -20.89 -5.26
CA ALA A 79 -2.96 -19.64 -4.94
C ALA A 79 -4.08 -19.38 -5.95
N ILE A 80 -5.28 -19.07 -5.44
CA ILE A 80 -6.46 -18.72 -6.25
C ILE A 80 -6.94 -17.28 -6.02
N GLY A 81 -6.33 -16.57 -5.07
CA GLY A 81 -6.59 -15.15 -4.85
C GLY A 81 -6.47 -14.76 -3.38
N ALA A 82 -6.92 -13.54 -3.10
CA ALA A 82 -6.93 -12.92 -1.78
C ALA A 82 -8.24 -12.19 -1.56
N LEU A 83 -8.58 -11.96 -0.29
CA LEU A 83 -9.63 -11.04 0.12
C LEU A 83 -9.17 -10.30 1.37
N ALA A 84 -9.22 -8.97 1.38
CA ALA A 84 -8.87 -8.15 2.54
C ALA A 84 -9.70 -6.87 2.62
N ASN A 85 -10.00 -6.44 3.85
CA ASN A 85 -10.45 -5.08 4.13
C ASN A 85 -9.23 -4.15 4.16
N LEU A 86 -9.35 -2.94 3.63
CA LEU A 86 -8.30 -1.92 3.62
C LEU A 86 -8.63 -0.81 4.62
N TYR A 87 -7.77 -0.62 5.61
CA TYR A 87 -7.94 0.38 6.68
C TYR A 87 -6.92 1.50 6.53
N ASP A 88 -7.38 2.75 6.49
CA ASP A 88 -6.51 3.91 6.29
C ASP A 88 -5.63 4.16 7.52
N VAL A 89 -4.32 4.13 7.29
CA VAL A 89 -3.28 4.44 8.29
C VAL A 89 -2.35 5.54 7.81
N THR A 90 -2.74 6.30 6.78
CA THR A 90 -1.88 7.32 6.14
C THR A 90 -1.32 8.31 7.14
N SER A 91 -2.17 8.95 7.95
CA SER A 91 -1.74 9.92 8.97
C SER A 91 -0.83 9.30 10.02
N PHE A 92 -1.10 8.06 10.42
CA PHE A 92 -0.26 7.34 11.39
C PHE A 92 1.12 7.04 10.80
N ALA A 93 1.17 6.51 9.58
CA ALA A 93 2.40 6.16 8.90
C ALA A 93 3.31 7.38 8.65
N LEU A 94 2.72 8.52 8.27
CA LEU A 94 3.46 9.76 8.09
C LEU A 94 3.99 10.35 9.41
N ALA A 95 3.33 10.08 10.53
CA ALA A 95 3.77 10.53 11.86
C ALA A 95 4.72 9.55 12.55
N ASN A 96 4.63 8.26 12.25
CA ASN A 96 5.35 7.19 12.93
C ASN A 96 5.65 6.02 11.99
N GLU A 97 6.57 6.25 11.05
CA GLU A 97 7.01 5.27 10.05
C GLU A 97 7.47 3.96 10.71
N THR A 98 8.33 4.04 11.74
CA THR A 98 8.83 2.86 12.46
C THR A 98 7.72 2.07 13.14
N GLY A 99 6.73 2.77 13.70
CA GLY A 99 5.58 2.15 14.35
C GLY A 99 4.71 1.34 13.37
N LEU A 100 4.64 1.72 12.10
CA LEU A 100 3.79 1.03 11.11
C LEU A 100 4.10 -0.46 11.00
N ALA A 101 5.38 -0.86 11.14
CA ALA A 101 5.81 -2.25 11.11
C ALA A 101 5.21 -3.12 12.22
N GLY A 102 4.75 -2.52 13.33
CA GLY A 102 4.11 -3.21 14.43
C GLY A 102 2.64 -3.56 14.19
N ILE A 103 1.97 -2.95 13.22
CA ILE A 103 0.52 -3.12 13.02
C ILE A 103 0.16 -4.47 12.36
N PRO A 104 0.74 -4.86 11.20
CA PRO A 104 0.37 -6.11 10.54
C PRO A 104 0.54 -7.36 11.41
N PRO A 105 1.62 -7.53 12.21
CA PRO A 105 1.74 -8.67 13.13
C PRO A 105 0.63 -8.78 14.17
N ILE A 106 -0.02 -7.68 14.57
CA ILE A 106 -1.15 -7.71 15.50
C ILE A 106 -2.46 -7.97 14.73
N ALA A 107 -2.66 -7.25 13.63
CA ALA A 107 -3.87 -7.38 12.81
C ALA A 107 -4.06 -8.81 12.29
N ALA A 108 -3.00 -9.49 11.86
CA ALA A 108 -3.07 -10.86 11.34
C ALA A 108 -3.64 -11.89 12.35
N PHE A 109 -3.59 -11.61 13.66
CA PHE A 109 -4.13 -12.48 14.71
C PHE A 109 -5.55 -12.10 15.14
N GLN A 110 -6.09 -10.99 14.64
CA GLN A 110 -7.47 -10.61 14.90
C GLN A 110 -8.42 -11.34 13.93
N PRO A 111 -9.66 -11.66 14.37
CA PRO A 111 -10.70 -12.14 13.47
C PRO A 111 -10.96 -11.16 12.34
N VAL A 112 -11.13 -11.67 11.11
CA VAL A 112 -11.50 -10.84 9.97
C VAL A 112 -13.02 -10.84 9.82
N ASP A 113 -13.62 -9.65 9.76
CA ASP A 113 -15.03 -9.48 9.44
C ASP A 113 -15.15 -8.75 8.09
N PHE A 114 -15.45 -9.50 7.03
CA PHE A 114 -15.64 -8.95 5.69
C PHE A 114 -17.01 -8.30 5.50
N ALA A 115 -17.96 -8.53 6.40
CA ALA A 115 -19.32 -8.04 6.27
C ALA A 115 -19.50 -6.64 6.84
N SER A 116 -18.72 -6.27 7.88
CA SER A 116 -18.86 -4.94 8.50
C SER A 116 -18.00 -3.85 7.87
N ASN A 117 -18.51 -2.62 7.94
CA ASN A 117 -17.75 -1.40 7.63
C ASN A 117 -17.03 -0.84 8.88
N SER A 118 -16.75 -1.70 9.87
CA SER A 118 -16.16 -1.29 11.14
C SER A 118 -14.70 -0.86 10.96
N SER A 119 -14.22 0.01 11.85
CA SER A 119 -12.80 0.34 11.94
C SER A 119 -11.98 -0.81 12.53
N LEU A 120 -10.70 -0.87 12.18
CA LEU A 120 -9.72 -1.77 12.77
C LEU A 120 -9.09 -1.11 14.00
N THR A 121 -9.28 -1.71 15.18
CA THR A 121 -8.64 -1.24 16.41
C THR A 121 -7.42 -2.09 16.76
N ILE A 122 -6.27 -1.45 16.85
CA ILE A 122 -4.99 -2.08 17.18
C ILE A 122 -4.49 -1.48 18.50
N ALA A 123 -4.46 -2.31 19.55
CA ALA A 123 -4.05 -1.89 20.89
C ALA A 123 -2.65 -1.29 20.88
N GLY A 124 -2.50 -0.06 21.39
CA GLY A 124 -1.23 0.68 21.40
C GLY A 124 -0.92 1.47 20.12
N PHE A 125 -1.74 1.35 19.07
CA PHE A 125 -1.50 2.04 17.78
C PHE A 125 -2.65 2.98 17.41
N GLY A 126 -3.91 2.55 17.56
CA GLY A 126 -5.06 3.39 17.27
C GLY A 126 -6.26 2.63 16.71
N THR A 127 -7.20 3.39 16.16
CA THR A 127 -8.39 2.90 15.45
C THR A 127 -8.40 3.48 14.05
N PHE A 128 -8.47 2.62 13.04
CA PHE A 128 -8.26 2.97 11.65
C PHE A 128 -9.51 2.69 10.82
N PRO A 129 -10.08 3.69 10.12
CA PRO A 129 -11.32 3.51 9.38
C PRO A 129 -11.10 2.59 8.17
N ARG A 130 -12.07 1.72 7.90
CA ARG A 130 -12.09 0.96 6.64
C ARG A 130 -12.46 1.89 5.49
N ILE A 131 -11.65 1.91 4.45
CA ILE A 131 -11.85 2.75 3.25
C ILE A 131 -12.01 1.94 1.96
N GLY A 132 -11.77 0.63 1.99
CA GLY A 132 -11.83 -0.17 0.78
C GLY A 132 -11.66 -1.66 0.97
N ASN A 133 -11.50 -2.35 -0.16
CA ASN A 133 -11.31 -3.79 -0.23
C ASN A 133 -10.26 -4.17 -1.25
N HIS A 134 -9.53 -5.23 -0.97
CA HIS A 134 -8.69 -5.94 -1.91
C HIS A 134 -9.31 -7.30 -2.25
N PHE A 135 -9.39 -7.63 -3.53
CA PHE A 135 -9.89 -8.92 -4.01
C PHE A 135 -9.26 -9.28 -5.36
N PHE A 136 -9.48 -10.51 -5.82
CA PHE A 136 -9.11 -10.94 -7.17
C PHE A 136 -10.36 -11.09 -8.03
N THR A 137 -10.33 -10.56 -9.26
CA THR A 137 -11.40 -10.81 -10.23
C THR A 137 -11.37 -12.25 -10.74
N SER A 138 -12.41 -12.69 -11.45
CA SER A 138 -12.45 -13.99 -12.12
C SER A 138 -11.31 -14.18 -13.14
N ALA A 139 -10.74 -13.09 -13.67
CA ALA A 139 -9.58 -13.10 -14.53
C ALA A 139 -8.23 -13.12 -13.77
N GLY A 140 -8.27 -13.31 -12.44
CA GLY A 140 -7.08 -13.34 -11.58
C GLY A 140 -6.41 -11.98 -11.40
N VAL A 141 -7.13 -10.87 -11.57
CA VAL A 141 -6.56 -9.53 -11.45
C VAL A 141 -6.64 -9.04 -10.01
N PRO A 142 -5.50 -8.76 -9.33
CA PRO A 142 -5.52 -8.14 -8.02
C PRO A 142 -6.13 -6.75 -8.15
N THR A 143 -7.22 -6.53 -7.41
CA THR A 143 -8.02 -5.32 -7.48
C THR A 143 -8.10 -4.68 -6.11
N PHE A 144 -7.96 -3.37 -6.04
CA PHE A 144 -8.12 -2.57 -4.83
C PHE A 144 -9.15 -1.50 -5.11
N ALA A 145 -10.27 -1.53 -4.39
CA ALA A 145 -11.38 -0.64 -4.62
C ALA A 145 -11.64 0.22 -3.37
N PHE A 146 -11.71 1.53 -3.57
CA PHE A 146 -12.03 2.54 -2.56
C PHE A 146 -13.33 3.25 -2.95
N PRO A 147 -14.50 2.61 -2.72
CA PRO A 147 -15.76 3.07 -3.30
C PRO A 147 -16.15 4.47 -2.84
N THR A 148 -15.86 4.84 -1.58
CA THR A 148 -16.15 6.18 -1.04
C THR A 148 -15.25 7.26 -1.61
N LEU A 149 -14.10 6.89 -2.16
CA LEU A 149 -13.14 7.80 -2.80
C LEU A 149 -13.29 7.83 -4.33
N ASN A 150 -14.10 6.94 -4.90
CA ASN A 150 -14.20 6.70 -6.33
C ASN A 150 -12.84 6.35 -6.97
N GLU A 151 -12.07 5.48 -6.28
CA GLU A 151 -10.76 5.04 -6.74
C GLU A 151 -10.69 3.52 -6.90
N LEU A 152 -9.88 3.09 -7.86
CA LEU A 152 -9.70 1.70 -8.23
C LEU A 152 -8.27 1.49 -8.72
N LEU A 153 -7.60 0.45 -8.23
CA LEU A 153 -6.39 -0.07 -8.85
C LEU A 153 -6.67 -1.49 -9.38
N SER A 154 -6.55 -1.64 -10.69
CA SER A 154 -6.49 -2.92 -11.40
C SER A 154 -5.03 -3.27 -11.61
N GLY A 155 -4.48 -4.16 -10.77
CA GLY A 155 -3.04 -4.37 -10.66
C GLY A 155 -2.46 -5.38 -11.64
N LYS A 156 -1.21 -5.15 -12.04
CA LYS A 156 -0.30 -6.15 -12.63
C LYS A 156 0.99 -6.19 -11.84
N SER A 157 1.57 -7.38 -11.65
CA SER A 157 2.85 -7.53 -10.96
C SER A 157 3.97 -6.89 -11.79
N LEU A 158 4.74 -6.00 -11.17
CA LEU A 158 5.98 -5.42 -11.69
C LEU A 158 7.19 -6.08 -11.03
N ALA A 159 7.11 -6.31 -9.72
CA ALA A 159 8.12 -7.06 -8.97
C ALA A 159 7.48 -7.86 -7.83
N THR A 160 8.14 -8.96 -7.48
CA THR A 160 7.81 -9.79 -6.32
C THR A 160 9.10 -10.20 -5.64
N ILE A 161 9.18 -10.00 -4.32
CA ILE A 161 10.31 -10.46 -3.51
C ILE A 161 9.80 -11.20 -2.28
N ASN A 162 10.61 -12.10 -1.72
CA ASN A 162 10.27 -12.75 -0.46
C ASN A 162 10.16 -11.71 0.66
N ALA A 163 9.23 -11.92 1.59
CA ALA A 163 9.21 -11.14 2.82
C ALA A 163 10.56 -11.28 3.55
N PRO A 164 11.08 -10.23 4.20
CA PRO A 164 12.33 -10.30 4.94
C PRO A 164 12.33 -11.44 5.96
N ALA A 165 13.51 -12.03 6.18
CA ALA A 165 13.70 -13.01 7.24
C ALA A 165 13.27 -12.41 8.59
N GLY A 166 12.52 -13.19 9.39
CA GLY A 166 11.95 -12.72 10.65
C GLY A 166 10.59 -12.03 10.54
N SER A 167 10.03 -11.88 9.33
CA SER A 167 8.63 -11.45 9.16
C SER A 167 7.69 -12.38 9.92
N ASN A 168 6.67 -11.80 10.56
CA ASN A 168 5.78 -12.56 11.44
C ASN A 168 5.05 -13.67 10.64
N PRO A 169 5.08 -14.93 11.10
CA PRO A 169 4.54 -16.05 10.35
C PRO A 169 3.00 -16.11 10.33
N GLY A 170 2.33 -15.21 11.03
CA GLY A 170 0.88 -15.18 11.20
C GLY A 170 0.34 -16.31 12.07
N PRO A 171 -0.98 -16.34 12.28
CA PRO A 171 -1.62 -17.33 13.16
C PRO A 171 -1.51 -18.77 12.65
N ALA A 172 -1.34 -18.97 11.33
CA ALA A 172 -1.13 -20.30 10.75
C ALA A 172 0.30 -20.82 10.90
N GLY A 173 1.27 -19.98 11.30
CA GLY A 173 2.67 -20.37 11.44
C GLY A 173 3.38 -20.73 10.13
N THR A 174 2.78 -20.40 8.97
CA THR A 174 3.27 -20.80 7.64
C THR A 174 4.24 -19.81 7.02
N GLY A 175 4.39 -18.62 7.61
CA GLY A 175 5.27 -17.56 7.12
C GLY A 175 4.51 -16.41 6.46
N ALA A 176 5.22 -15.32 6.19
CA ALA A 176 4.66 -14.10 5.62
C ALA A 176 4.65 -14.12 4.09
N THR A 177 3.53 -13.70 3.48
CA THR A 177 3.40 -13.59 2.02
C THR A 177 4.41 -12.62 1.43
N THR A 178 4.71 -12.75 0.14
CA THR A 178 5.74 -11.95 -0.55
C THR A 178 5.44 -10.44 -0.53
N TRP A 179 6.48 -9.63 -0.66
CA TRP A 179 6.30 -8.22 -0.97
C TRP A 179 6.09 -8.06 -2.48
N LEU A 180 5.24 -7.11 -2.84
CA LEU A 180 4.83 -6.89 -4.22
C LEU A 180 4.99 -5.43 -4.59
N ASP A 181 5.36 -5.20 -5.83
CA ASP A 181 5.14 -3.95 -6.55
C ASP A 181 4.14 -4.23 -7.66
N LEU A 182 2.99 -3.56 -7.61
CA LEU A 182 1.95 -3.67 -8.61
C LEU A 182 1.75 -2.32 -9.30
N GLY A 183 1.73 -2.33 -10.62
CA GLY A 183 1.37 -1.18 -11.44
C GLY A 183 -0.01 -1.33 -12.04
N ASP A 184 -0.48 -0.28 -12.72
CA ASP A 184 -1.75 -0.31 -13.45
C ASP A 184 -1.71 -1.32 -14.62
N LYS A 185 -2.69 -2.23 -14.64
CA LYS A 185 -2.99 -3.16 -15.75
C LYS A 185 -3.85 -2.51 -16.84
N GLY A 186 -4.37 -1.33 -16.59
CA GLY A 186 -5.39 -0.63 -17.37
C GLY A 186 -6.74 -0.66 -16.66
N GLY A 187 -7.47 0.45 -16.75
CA GLY A 187 -8.79 0.61 -16.13
C GLY A 187 -8.76 1.07 -14.67
N SER A 188 -7.59 1.42 -14.13
CA SER A 188 -7.49 2.05 -12.81
C SER A 188 -8.06 3.48 -12.82
N ILE A 189 -8.54 3.92 -11.67
CA ILE A 189 -9.16 5.23 -11.45
C ILE A 189 -8.47 5.87 -10.25
N GLY A 190 -7.78 7.00 -10.47
CA GLY A 190 -7.13 7.78 -9.42
C GLY A 190 -5.97 7.06 -8.70
N LEU A 191 -5.52 5.92 -9.20
CA LEU A 191 -4.40 5.14 -8.65
C LEU A 191 -3.56 4.59 -9.80
N SER A 192 -2.25 4.59 -9.63
CA SER A 192 -1.28 4.16 -10.65
C SER A 192 -0.45 2.95 -10.23
N GLY A 193 -0.36 2.68 -8.93
CA GLY A 193 0.36 1.52 -8.40
C GLY A 193 0.18 1.33 -6.90
N VAL A 194 0.69 0.20 -6.39
CA VAL A 194 0.72 -0.11 -4.97
C VAL A 194 1.91 -1.01 -4.62
N TYR A 195 2.58 -0.70 -3.52
CA TYR A 195 3.47 -1.66 -2.86
C TYR A 195 2.73 -2.43 -1.78
N ARG A 196 2.90 -3.75 -1.74
CA ARG A 196 2.57 -4.58 -0.57
C ARG A 196 3.85 -4.88 0.19
N ILE A 197 3.93 -4.43 1.44
CA ILE A 197 5.10 -4.61 2.31
C ILE A 197 4.65 -4.91 3.75
N LEU A 198 5.61 -5.14 4.66
CA LEU A 198 5.33 -5.37 6.09
C LEU A 198 4.31 -6.50 6.30
N THR A 199 4.48 -7.59 5.59
CA THR A 199 3.56 -8.73 5.57
C THR A 199 3.68 -9.59 6.83
N ALA A 200 2.54 -10.04 7.34
CA ALA A 200 2.44 -11.04 8.41
C ALA A 200 1.47 -12.15 7.97
N GLY A 201 1.90 -13.41 8.03
CA GLY A 201 1.10 -14.57 7.59
C GLY A 201 0.81 -14.62 6.09
N GLY A 202 -0.09 -15.52 5.70
CA GLY A 202 -0.60 -15.63 4.34
C GLY A 202 0.20 -16.53 3.38
N LEU A 203 1.27 -17.19 3.82
CA LEU A 203 1.84 -18.30 3.03
C LEU A 203 1.01 -19.58 3.20
N PRO A 204 0.92 -20.43 2.17
CA PRO A 204 0.26 -21.72 2.31
C PRO A 204 1.09 -22.68 3.17
N PHE A 205 0.46 -23.76 3.63
CA PHE A 205 1.20 -24.93 4.11
C PHE A 205 2.09 -25.50 2.98
N LYS A 206 3.19 -26.16 3.35
CA LYS A 206 4.11 -26.77 2.38
C LYS A 206 3.43 -27.83 1.51
N THR A 207 2.47 -28.54 2.08
CA THR A 207 1.63 -29.53 1.39
C THR A 207 0.18 -29.39 1.84
N CYS A 208 -0.72 -29.96 1.06
CA CYS A 208 -2.15 -30.07 1.36
C CYS A 208 -2.47 -31.17 2.39
N GLN A 209 -1.47 -31.74 3.07
CA GLN A 209 -1.68 -32.87 3.97
C GLN A 209 -2.52 -32.42 5.17
N GLY A 210 -3.64 -33.11 5.41
CA GLY A 210 -4.58 -32.74 6.48
C GLY A 210 -5.36 -31.45 6.22
N GLN A 211 -5.35 -30.95 4.99
CA GLN A 211 -6.08 -29.74 4.59
C GLN A 211 -7.33 -30.10 3.77
N ASN A 212 -8.30 -29.18 3.74
CA ASN A 212 -9.43 -29.27 2.84
C ASN A 212 -9.00 -28.97 1.38
N SER A 213 -9.90 -29.23 0.42
CA SER A 213 -9.68 -28.91 -1.00
C SER A 213 -9.47 -27.41 -1.25
N THR A 214 -9.96 -26.56 -0.36
CA THR A 214 -9.70 -25.11 -0.33
C THR A 214 -9.15 -24.73 1.04
N ILE A 215 -8.13 -23.87 1.05
CA ILE A 215 -7.45 -23.39 2.25
C ILE A 215 -7.52 -21.87 2.27
N SER A 216 -7.89 -21.30 3.41
CA SER A 216 -7.79 -19.86 3.67
C SER A 216 -6.78 -19.62 4.78
N VAL A 217 -5.74 -18.85 4.48
CA VAL A 217 -4.68 -18.50 5.44
C VAL A 217 -4.79 -17.03 5.82
N PRO A 218 -4.98 -16.69 7.10
CA PRO A 218 -5.04 -15.30 7.54
C PRO A 218 -3.73 -14.56 7.27
N TYR A 219 -3.86 -13.28 6.93
CA TYR A 219 -2.71 -12.40 6.75
C TYR A 219 -3.06 -10.95 7.06
N ALA A 220 -2.02 -10.15 7.27
CA ALA A 220 -2.08 -8.71 7.17
C ALA A 220 -0.86 -8.16 6.44
N ALA A 221 -0.99 -6.99 5.82
CA ALA A 221 0.11 -6.29 5.16
C ALA A 221 -0.16 -4.79 5.10
N SER A 222 0.90 -4.00 4.94
CA SER A 222 0.77 -2.59 4.58
C SER A 222 0.75 -2.42 3.07
N TYR A 223 -0.17 -1.58 2.58
CA TYR A 223 -0.32 -1.25 1.16
C TYR A 223 -0.13 0.24 0.94
N TRP A 224 0.83 0.59 0.09
CA TRP A 224 1.26 1.97 -0.15
C TRP A 224 0.86 2.34 -1.57
N PHE A 225 -0.29 3.00 -1.69
CA PHE A 225 -0.91 3.36 -2.96
C PHE A 225 -0.31 4.64 -3.51
N LEU A 226 -0.04 4.61 -4.81
CA LEU A 226 0.58 5.69 -5.55
C LEU A 226 -0.37 6.25 -6.60
N ASP A 227 -0.21 7.54 -6.86
CA ASP A 227 -0.83 8.21 -7.99
C ASP A 227 0.20 9.15 -8.65
N LEU A 228 -0.09 9.59 -9.87
CA LEU A 228 0.72 10.58 -10.55
C LEU A 228 0.67 11.90 -9.77
N THR A 229 1.84 12.51 -9.61
CA THR A 229 1.97 13.82 -8.97
C THR A 229 1.24 14.86 -9.81
N ASP A 230 0.26 15.53 -9.22
CA ASP A 230 -0.40 16.67 -9.86
C ASP A 230 0.56 17.88 -9.90
N THR A 231 1.14 18.13 -11.07
CA THR A 231 2.02 19.28 -11.31
C THR A 231 1.26 20.58 -11.54
N SER A 232 -0.07 20.57 -11.53
CA SER A 232 -0.88 21.79 -11.68
C SER A 232 -0.78 22.72 -10.47
N ASN A 233 -0.47 22.19 -9.28
CA ASN A 233 -0.34 22.97 -8.05
C ASN A 233 1.07 23.55 -7.80
N THR A 234 2.11 23.05 -8.47
CA THR A 234 3.49 23.58 -8.34
C THR A 234 3.73 24.84 -9.17
N LEU A 235 2.93 25.10 -10.21
CA LEU A 235 2.98 26.35 -10.97
C LEU A 235 2.33 27.54 -10.23
N ALA A 236 1.44 27.30 -9.27
CA ALA A 236 0.82 28.35 -8.47
C ALA A 236 1.75 28.89 -7.36
N ALA A 237 2.67 28.05 -6.85
CA ALA A 237 3.63 28.45 -5.81
C ALA A 237 4.85 29.21 -6.35
N GLY A 238 5.07 29.23 -7.66
CA GLY A 238 6.20 29.92 -8.31
C GLY A 238 5.95 31.38 -8.69
N ALA A 239 4.74 31.91 -8.50
CA ALA A 239 4.35 33.26 -8.91
C ALA A 239 4.32 34.29 -7.75
N ALA A 240 4.93 33.99 -6.59
CA ALA A 240 5.12 34.97 -5.53
C ALA A 240 6.37 35.83 -5.80
N SER A 241 6.21 36.89 -6.59
CA SER A 241 7.22 37.95 -6.73
C SER A 241 7.31 38.77 -5.44
N PRO A 242 8.51 39.15 -4.94
CA PRO A 242 8.62 39.99 -3.75
C PRO A 242 8.47 41.45 -4.14
N SER A 243 7.43 42.13 -3.66
CA SER A 243 7.40 43.60 -3.65
C SER A 243 6.94 44.11 -2.30
N ALA A 244 7.83 44.84 -1.65
CA ALA A 244 7.66 45.49 -0.37
C ALA A 244 6.60 46.61 -0.39
N SER A 245 6.14 46.90 0.82
CA SER A 245 5.14 47.86 1.27
C SER A 245 5.19 49.29 0.69
N ALA A 246 4.01 49.84 0.38
CA ALA A 246 3.56 51.15 0.87
C ALA A 246 2.03 51.31 0.65
N SER A 247 1.32 51.84 1.64
CA SER A 247 -0.07 52.31 1.61
C SER A 247 -0.14 53.57 2.51
N PRO A 248 -1.15 54.47 2.46
CA PRO A 248 -2.38 54.47 1.64
C PRO A 248 -2.66 55.80 0.91
N ALA A 249 -3.57 55.76 -0.07
CA ALA A 249 -4.39 56.93 -0.40
C ALA A 249 -5.83 56.50 -0.73
N VAL A 250 -6.75 57.25 -0.14
CA VAL A 250 -8.21 57.14 -0.09
C VAL A 250 -8.84 57.50 -1.44
N HIS A 251 -9.83 56.73 -1.93
CA HIS A 251 -11.15 57.25 -2.35
C HIS A 251 -12.10 56.18 -2.97
N THR A 252 -13.27 56.07 -2.32
CA THR A 252 -14.65 55.86 -2.81
C THR A 252 -15.07 54.62 -3.65
N ASN A 253 -15.91 53.80 -2.98
CA ASN A 253 -17.17 53.16 -3.43
C ASN A 253 -17.54 53.19 -4.92
N ILE A 254 -17.91 52.02 -5.47
CA ILE A 254 -19.23 51.70 -6.07
C ILE A 254 -19.29 50.17 -6.37
N ALA A 255 -20.30 49.50 -5.82
CA ALA A 255 -20.93 48.30 -6.38
C ALA A 255 -22.44 48.63 -6.53
N PRO A 256 -23.32 47.79 -7.12
CA PRO A 256 -23.12 46.49 -7.79
C PRO A 256 -23.89 46.39 -9.14
N ARG A 257 -23.74 45.30 -9.91
CA ARG A 257 -24.86 44.75 -10.72
C ARG A 257 -24.77 43.23 -10.87
N PHE A 258 -25.87 42.59 -10.43
CA PHE A 258 -26.29 41.22 -10.67
C PHE A 258 -26.27 40.82 -12.14
N HIS A 259 -26.07 39.53 -12.44
CA HIS A 259 -26.90 38.77 -13.38
C HIS A 259 -26.91 37.29 -12.99
N ALA A 260 -28.13 36.79 -12.78
CA ALA A 260 -28.45 35.38 -12.57
C ALA A 260 -28.59 34.65 -13.91
N ALA A 261 -28.26 33.37 -13.95
CA ALA A 261 -28.82 32.42 -14.91
C ALA A 261 -28.89 31.02 -14.29
N ASN A 262 -30.12 30.61 -13.99
CA ASN A 262 -30.53 29.23 -13.73
C ASN A 262 -30.32 28.37 -14.97
N ILE A 263 -29.80 27.14 -14.84
CA ILE A 263 -30.35 25.95 -15.52
C ILE A 263 -30.24 24.73 -14.60
N PHE A 264 -31.40 24.23 -14.20
CA PHE A 264 -31.66 22.91 -13.65
C PHE A 264 -31.58 21.86 -14.77
N VAL A 265 -30.83 20.77 -14.58
CA VAL A 265 -31.23 19.45 -15.13
C VAL A 265 -30.90 18.38 -14.08
N VAL A 266 -31.98 17.85 -13.49
CA VAL A 266 -31.99 16.64 -12.69
C VAL A 266 -32.09 15.46 -13.66
N ALA A 267 -31.12 14.56 -13.66
CA ALA A 267 -31.24 13.26 -14.30
C ALA A 267 -31.30 12.19 -13.20
N LEU A 268 -32.53 11.81 -12.86
CA LEU A 268 -32.85 10.68 -12.00
C LEU A 268 -32.74 9.41 -12.85
N VAL A 269 -31.77 8.53 -12.57
CA VAL A 269 -31.74 7.18 -13.14
C VAL A 269 -32.02 6.19 -12.02
N THR A 270 -33.27 5.74 -11.96
CA THR A 270 -33.71 4.59 -11.17
C THR A 270 -33.27 3.31 -11.87
N PHE A 271 -32.48 2.47 -11.22
CA PHE A 271 -32.36 1.05 -11.57
C PHE A 271 -32.98 0.20 -10.48
N GLY A 272 -33.96 -0.61 -10.89
CA GLY A 272 -34.83 -1.40 -10.05
C GLY A 272 -34.13 -2.60 -9.42
N LEU A 273 -34.59 -2.93 -8.22
CA LEU A 273 -34.42 -4.23 -7.60
C LEU A 273 -35.06 -5.31 -8.49
N ASN A 274 -34.36 -6.42 -8.68
CA ASN A 274 -35.02 -7.70 -8.88
C ASN A 274 -34.34 -8.75 -8.00
N ALA A 275 -35.16 -9.29 -7.11
CA ALA A 275 -34.88 -10.43 -6.26
C ALA A 275 -34.76 -11.70 -7.10
N TRP A 276 -33.85 -12.59 -6.70
CA TRP A 276 -33.98 -14.03 -6.92
C TRP A 276 -33.52 -14.75 -5.66
N LEU A 277 -34.51 -15.22 -4.88
CA LEU A 277 -34.37 -16.39 -4.04
C LEU A 277 -34.52 -17.61 -4.96
N MET A 278 -33.55 -18.52 -4.91
CA MET A 278 -33.71 -19.99 -4.91
C MET A 278 -32.36 -20.63 -4.64
#